data_AF-A0A7J9Z2H8-F1
#
_entry.id   AF-A0A7J9Z2H8-F1
#
_cell.length_a   1.000
_cell.length_b   1.000
_cell.length_c   1.000
_cell.angle_alpha   90.00
_cell.angle_beta   90.00
_cell.angle_gamma   90.00
#
_symmetry.space_group_name_H-M   'P 1'
#
loop_
_entity.id
_entity.type
_entity.pdbx_description
1 polymer ?
#
loop_
_entity_poly.entity_id
_entity_poly.type
_entity_poly.pdbx_seq_one_letter_code
_entity_poly.pdbx_strand_id
1 'polypeptide(L)'
;MAIDRAQLLDSVRSLGLPDGEYVVFGSGPLVVRGLREGADIDLVVTPELYERLRADGWEARTRPDGGETLSRGDLDVMCRLDFPGYRRDARALIAKAERIDGVPFLRLDELRVFKVALGRPKDQVDLDLIDQALARHGAPVTEARREQARAVLSRPPVTRTPEAEPWLGNGLDFVVGMLTHPRRTAREARGATMWGTAYLLLLVDAILLCLAEPLRNGGSPAWLVFAPVAAGIALLIGTIVGRLALSLAASGGGHGEPSAAASQTNVVFGMFSIPQGVATLVFGDGTVANLISAVVLVVTLAVLSQLYAHSFDVSVGRGFAGALVGYLGAIAALIGVALVVTMLVAACVASA
;
A
#
# COMPACT_ATOMS: atom_id res chain seq x y z
N MET A 1 -22.04 -8.47 -23.35
CA MET A 1 -22.49 -9.84 -23.72
C MET A 1 -21.34 -10.79 -23.40
N ALA A 2 -21.58 -12.05 -23.01
CA ALA A 2 -20.47 -12.98 -22.84
C ALA A 2 -19.95 -13.39 -24.22
N ILE A 3 -18.63 -13.28 -24.43
CA ILE A 3 -17.96 -13.61 -25.70
C ILE A 3 -17.44 -15.04 -25.62
N ASP A 4 -17.97 -15.92 -26.49
CA ASP A 4 -17.49 -17.30 -26.63
C ASP A 4 -16.38 -17.43 -27.69
N ARG A 5 -15.89 -18.66 -27.90
CA ARG A 5 -14.80 -18.94 -28.85
C ARG A 5 -15.17 -18.59 -30.30
N ALA A 6 -16.39 -18.87 -30.73
CA ALA A 6 -16.80 -18.61 -32.11
C ALA A 6 -16.91 -17.10 -32.34
N GLN A 7 -17.59 -16.40 -31.43
CA GLN A 7 -17.73 -14.94 -31.46
C GLN A 7 -16.37 -14.24 -31.45
N LEU A 8 -15.45 -14.67 -30.58
CA LEU A 8 -14.09 -14.12 -30.53
C LEU A 8 -13.37 -14.23 -31.89
N LEU A 9 -13.36 -15.42 -32.48
CA LEU A 9 -12.65 -15.66 -33.74
C LEU A 9 -13.29 -14.87 -34.90
N ASP A 10 -14.62 -14.83 -34.97
CA ASP A 10 -15.34 -14.11 -36.01
C ASP A 10 -15.14 -12.60 -35.87
N SER A 11 -15.23 -12.06 -34.65
CA SER A 11 -14.96 -10.65 -34.36
C SER A 11 -13.55 -10.26 -34.78
N VAL A 12 -12.52 -11.00 -34.38
CA VAL A 12 -11.13 -10.66 -34.73
C VAL A 12 -10.87 -10.78 -36.24
N ARG A 13 -11.38 -11.83 -36.90
CA ARG A 13 -11.22 -12.00 -38.35
C ARG A 13 -11.92 -10.91 -39.16
N SER A 14 -13.10 -10.47 -38.70
CA SER A 14 -13.88 -9.41 -39.37
C SER A 14 -13.16 -8.06 -39.45
N LEU A 15 -12.14 -7.85 -38.59
CA LEU A 15 -11.32 -6.64 -38.62
C LEU A 15 -10.37 -6.58 -39.81
N GLY A 16 -10.03 -7.72 -40.42
CA GLY A 16 -9.07 -7.78 -41.53
C GLY A 16 -7.70 -7.19 -41.18
N LEU A 17 -7.27 -7.29 -39.92
CA LEU A 17 -5.99 -6.71 -39.48
C LEU A 17 -4.79 -7.42 -40.14
N PRO A 18 -3.73 -6.67 -40.50
CA PRO A 18 -2.56 -7.25 -41.13
C PRO A 18 -1.82 -8.20 -40.19
N ASP A 19 -1.46 -9.37 -40.73
CA ASP A 19 -0.67 -10.36 -40.02
C ASP A 19 0.68 -9.79 -39.58
N GLY A 20 1.08 -10.12 -38.34
CA GLY A 20 2.33 -9.60 -37.76
C GLY A 20 2.24 -8.17 -37.23
N GLU A 21 1.07 -7.53 -37.27
CA GLU A 21 0.84 -6.21 -36.67
C GLU A 21 -0.05 -6.23 -35.43
N TYR A 22 -0.59 -7.38 -35.03
CA TYR A 22 -1.43 -7.50 -33.85
C TYR A 22 -1.29 -8.84 -33.13
N VAL A 23 -1.71 -8.85 -31.86
CA VAL A 23 -1.89 -10.05 -31.05
C VAL A 23 -3.06 -9.85 -30.10
N VAL A 24 -3.94 -10.84 -30.00
CA VAL A 24 -5.05 -10.85 -29.02
C VAL A 24 -4.50 -11.17 -27.63
N PHE A 25 -4.82 -10.35 -26.64
CA PHE A 25 -4.39 -10.54 -25.24
C PHE A 25 -5.58 -10.48 -24.27
N GLY A 26 -5.29 -10.31 -22.97
CA GLY A 26 -6.32 -10.16 -21.96
C GLY A 26 -7.11 -11.45 -21.76
N SER A 27 -8.43 -11.40 -21.95
CA SER A 27 -9.28 -12.58 -21.81
C SER A 27 -9.25 -13.51 -23.03
N GLY A 28 -8.92 -13.01 -24.22
CA GLY A 28 -8.97 -13.75 -25.49
C GLY A 28 -8.19 -15.08 -25.52
N PRO A 29 -6.93 -15.15 -25.03
CA PRO A 29 -6.19 -16.41 -24.98
C PRO A 29 -6.85 -17.49 -24.11
N LEU A 30 -7.66 -17.12 -23.11
CA LEU A 30 -8.41 -18.05 -22.28
C LEU A 30 -9.67 -18.54 -23.00
N VAL A 31 -10.35 -17.63 -23.69
CA VAL A 31 -11.57 -17.91 -24.46
C VAL A 31 -11.30 -18.86 -25.62
N VAL A 32 -10.27 -18.59 -26.42
CA VAL A 32 -9.95 -19.43 -27.59
C VAL A 32 -9.60 -20.88 -27.21
N ARG A 33 -9.10 -21.09 -25.98
CA ARG A 33 -8.75 -22.40 -25.42
C ARG A 33 -9.90 -23.05 -24.64
N GLY A 34 -11.09 -22.43 -24.62
CA GLY A 34 -12.26 -22.96 -23.93
C GLY A 34 -12.09 -23.03 -22.40
N LEU A 35 -11.25 -22.15 -21.83
CA LEU A 35 -11.02 -22.09 -20.39
C LEU A 35 -12.14 -21.31 -19.68
N ARG A 36 -12.67 -20.25 -20.33
CA ARG A 36 -13.84 -19.47 -19.89
C ARG A 36 -14.34 -18.53 -21.00
N GLU A 37 -15.48 -17.87 -20.79
CA GLU A 37 -15.97 -16.78 -21.66
C GLU A 37 -15.28 -15.44 -21.37
N GLY A 38 -15.29 -14.54 -22.35
CA GLY A 38 -14.76 -13.18 -22.30
C GLY A 38 -15.85 -12.13 -22.09
N ALA A 39 -15.45 -10.92 -21.69
CA ALA A 39 -16.35 -9.76 -21.62
C ALA A 39 -16.09 -8.77 -22.77
N ASP A 40 -14.85 -8.74 -23.24
CA ASP A 40 -14.24 -7.82 -24.18
C ASP A 40 -13.15 -8.56 -24.98
N ILE A 41 -12.71 -7.95 -26.09
CA ILE A 41 -11.61 -8.44 -26.93
C ILE A 41 -10.49 -7.41 -26.90
N ASP A 42 -9.42 -7.73 -26.19
CA ASP A 42 -8.25 -6.87 -26.10
C ASP A 42 -7.19 -7.23 -27.16
N LEU A 43 -6.65 -6.23 -27.83
CA LEU A 43 -5.62 -6.35 -28.86
C LEU A 43 -4.40 -5.49 -28.52
N VAL A 44 -3.21 -6.06 -28.62
CA VAL A 44 -1.98 -5.28 -28.73
C VAL A 44 -1.64 -5.16 -30.21
N VAL A 45 -1.40 -3.94 -30.67
CA VAL A 45 -1.03 -3.66 -32.06
C VAL A 45 0.31 -2.94 -32.15
N THR A 46 0.91 -2.94 -33.33
CA THR A 46 2.07 -2.09 -33.62
C THR A 46 1.68 -0.61 -33.52
N PRO A 47 2.65 0.29 -33.21
CA PRO A 47 2.38 1.73 -33.21
C PRO A 47 1.81 2.23 -34.55
N GLU A 48 2.26 1.66 -35.67
CA GLU A 48 1.78 2.08 -36.99
C GLU A 48 0.33 1.67 -37.23
N LEU A 49 -0.06 0.44 -36.83
CA LEU A 49 -1.46 0.02 -36.89
C LEU A 49 -2.33 0.82 -35.93
N TYR A 50 -1.83 1.15 -34.73
CA TYR A 50 -2.56 1.97 -33.77
C TYR A 50 -2.96 3.33 -34.35
N GLU A 51 -2.02 4.04 -34.98
CA GLU A 51 -2.31 5.35 -35.60
C GLU A 51 -3.27 5.21 -36.80
N ARG A 52 -3.17 4.13 -37.58
CA ARG A 52 -4.16 3.86 -38.65
C ARG A 52 -5.55 3.65 -38.08
N LEU A 53 -5.70 2.82 -37.05
CA LEU A 53 -6.99 2.57 -36.40
C LEU A 53 -7.57 3.86 -35.78
N ARG A 54 -6.71 4.70 -35.19
CA ARG A 54 -7.11 6.03 -34.69
C ARG A 54 -7.66 6.91 -35.82
N ALA A 55 -6.96 6.96 -36.96
CA ALA A 55 -7.39 7.71 -38.13
C ALA A 55 -8.68 7.15 -38.75
N ASP A 56 -8.90 5.84 -38.64
CA ASP A 56 -10.11 5.13 -39.09
C ASP A 56 -11.31 5.31 -38.15
N GLY A 57 -11.23 6.22 -37.17
CA GLY A 57 -12.35 6.64 -36.33
C GLY A 57 -12.58 5.79 -35.08
N TRP A 58 -11.59 5.01 -34.63
CA TRP A 58 -11.66 4.37 -33.32
C TRP A 58 -11.63 5.41 -32.19
N GLU A 59 -12.43 5.20 -31.15
CA GLU A 59 -12.57 6.15 -30.05
C GLU A 59 -11.40 6.04 -29.07
N ALA A 60 -10.66 7.12 -28.86
CA ALA A 60 -9.65 7.16 -27.81
C ALA A 60 -10.29 7.28 -26.43
N ARG A 61 -9.88 6.41 -25.49
CA ARG A 61 -10.28 6.43 -24.09
C ARG A 61 -9.05 6.48 -23.20
N THR A 62 -9.11 7.33 -22.18
CA THR A 62 -8.08 7.39 -21.14
C THR A 62 -8.37 6.31 -20.09
N ARG A 63 -7.39 5.46 -19.84
CA ARG A 63 -7.40 4.44 -18.80
C ARG A 63 -7.18 5.08 -17.42
N PRO A 64 -7.61 4.43 -16.32
CA PRO A 64 -7.40 4.93 -14.97
C PRO A 64 -5.91 5.13 -14.58
N ASP A 65 -5.00 4.42 -15.24
CA ASP A 65 -3.55 4.55 -15.05
C ASP A 65 -2.91 5.66 -15.91
N GLY A 66 -3.73 6.46 -16.60
CA GLY A 66 -3.28 7.54 -17.48
C GLY A 66 -2.86 7.08 -18.89
N GLY A 67 -2.90 5.77 -19.17
CA GLY A 67 -2.63 5.26 -20.51
C GLY A 67 -3.80 5.50 -21.48
N GLU A 68 -3.54 5.47 -22.78
CA GLU A 68 -4.60 5.54 -23.81
C GLU A 68 -4.97 4.13 -24.30
N THR A 69 -6.20 3.97 -24.77
CA THR A 69 -6.71 2.78 -25.46
C THR A 69 -7.68 3.25 -26.55
N LEU A 70 -7.64 2.61 -27.72
CA LEU A 70 -8.63 2.84 -28.76
C LEU A 70 -9.72 1.79 -28.67
N SER A 71 -10.98 2.21 -28.68
CA SER A 71 -12.14 1.34 -28.53
C SER A 71 -13.05 1.39 -29.75
N ARG A 72 -13.64 0.24 -30.12
CA ARG A 72 -14.71 0.14 -31.12
C ARG A 72 -15.65 -1.02 -30.77
N GLY A 73 -16.77 -0.71 -30.12
CA GLY A 73 -17.69 -1.74 -29.60
C GLY A 73 -17.05 -2.51 -28.44
N ASP A 74 -17.04 -3.84 -28.53
CA ASP A 74 -16.43 -4.74 -27.53
C ASP A 74 -14.91 -4.96 -27.74
N LEU A 75 -14.28 -4.16 -28.62
CA LEU A 75 -12.87 -4.25 -28.96
C LEU A 75 -12.08 -3.10 -28.37
N ASP A 76 -10.98 -3.43 -27.70
CA ASP A 76 -10.01 -2.48 -27.16
C ASP A 76 -8.62 -2.75 -27.74
N VAL A 77 -7.94 -1.70 -28.16
CA VAL A 77 -6.64 -1.75 -28.84
C VAL A 77 -5.63 -0.89 -28.11
N MET A 78 -4.45 -1.45 -27.87
CA MET A 78 -3.32 -0.79 -27.21
C MET A 78 -2.05 -0.94 -28.05
N CYS A 79 -1.24 0.11 -28.17
CA CYS A 79 0.08 0.02 -28.82
C CYS A 79 1.21 -0.36 -27.87
N ARG A 80 0.96 -0.37 -26.55
CA ARG A 80 1.93 -0.72 -25.50
C ARG A 80 1.22 -1.33 -24.30
N LEU A 81 1.79 -2.41 -23.73
CA LEU A 81 1.41 -2.92 -22.41
C LEU A 81 2.40 -2.41 -21.38
N ASP A 82 2.14 -1.20 -20.88
CA ASP A 82 2.86 -0.59 -19.77
C ASP A 82 1.92 -0.49 -18.58
N PHE A 83 2.08 -1.43 -17.65
CA PHE A 83 1.37 -1.47 -16.39
C PHE A 83 2.39 -1.60 -15.25
N PRO A 84 2.05 -1.18 -14.02
CA PRO A 84 2.90 -1.42 -12.86
C PRO A 84 3.30 -2.90 -12.75
N GLY A 85 4.60 -3.18 -12.73
CA GLY A 85 5.13 -4.55 -12.67
C GLY A 85 5.13 -5.33 -14.00
N TYR A 86 4.62 -4.77 -15.10
CA TYR A 86 4.63 -5.41 -16.42
C TYR A 86 4.85 -4.41 -17.54
N ARG A 87 6.01 -4.52 -18.19
CA ARG A 87 6.35 -3.73 -19.39
C ARG A 87 6.80 -4.64 -20.50
N ARG A 88 6.10 -4.58 -21.62
CA ARG A 88 6.45 -5.30 -22.84
C ARG A 88 6.27 -4.43 -24.08
N ASP A 89 7.21 -4.58 -25.00
CA ASP A 89 7.12 -3.99 -26.33
C ASP A 89 6.11 -4.77 -27.18
N ALA A 90 5.24 -4.05 -27.91
CA ALA A 90 4.21 -4.66 -28.73
C ALA A 90 4.77 -5.58 -29.81
N ARG A 91 5.84 -5.16 -30.51
CA ARG A 91 6.44 -5.97 -31.58
C ARG A 91 6.99 -7.28 -31.02
N ALA A 92 7.63 -7.22 -29.85
CA ALA A 92 8.13 -8.41 -29.17
C ALA A 92 7.02 -9.40 -28.78
N LEU A 93 5.86 -8.90 -28.34
CA LEU A 93 4.70 -9.73 -28.02
C LEU A 93 4.11 -10.37 -29.29
N ILE A 94 3.94 -9.58 -30.34
CA ILE A 94 3.39 -10.03 -31.63
C ILE A 94 4.28 -11.09 -32.27
N ALA A 95 5.61 -10.90 -32.26
CA ALA A 95 6.57 -11.84 -32.82
C ALA A 95 6.57 -13.22 -32.12
N LYS A 96 6.16 -13.26 -30.84
CA LYS A 96 6.10 -14.48 -30.02
C LYS A 96 4.69 -15.05 -29.90
N ALA A 97 3.70 -14.46 -30.57
CA ALA A 97 2.31 -14.88 -30.48
C ALA A 97 2.15 -16.35 -30.91
N GLU A 98 1.27 -17.06 -30.21
CA GLU A 98 0.84 -18.40 -30.59
C GLU A 98 -0.33 -18.29 -31.57
N ARG A 99 -0.24 -18.94 -32.72
CA ARG A 99 -1.33 -18.95 -33.70
C ARG A 99 -2.30 -20.07 -33.38
N ILE A 100 -3.57 -19.71 -33.15
CA ILE A 100 -4.67 -20.64 -32.93
C ILE A 100 -5.77 -20.30 -33.94
N ASP A 101 -6.15 -21.28 -34.77
CA ASP A 101 -7.11 -21.09 -35.87
C ASP A 101 -6.79 -19.90 -36.79
N GLY A 102 -5.49 -19.66 -37.03
CA GLY A 102 -4.98 -18.57 -37.87
C GLY A 102 -4.86 -17.22 -37.17
N VAL A 103 -5.44 -17.03 -35.98
CA VAL A 103 -5.40 -15.78 -35.22
C VAL A 103 -4.22 -15.77 -34.22
N PRO A 104 -3.43 -14.68 -34.13
CA PRO A 104 -2.34 -14.58 -33.17
C PRO A 104 -2.84 -14.25 -31.75
N PHE A 105 -2.54 -15.11 -30.79
CA PHE A 105 -2.85 -14.92 -29.37
C PHE A 105 -1.59 -14.80 -28.52
N LEU A 106 -1.66 -14.02 -27.46
CA LEU A 106 -0.62 -13.99 -26.43
C LEU A 106 -0.51 -15.39 -25.83
N ARG A 107 0.72 -15.91 -25.71
CA ARG A 107 0.97 -17.21 -25.10
C ARG A 107 0.52 -17.22 -23.64
N LEU A 108 0.05 -18.37 -23.16
CA LEU A 108 -0.47 -18.49 -21.79
C LEU A 108 0.59 -18.20 -20.72
N ASP A 109 1.86 -18.55 -20.96
CA ASP A 109 2.96 -18.25 -20.03
C ASP A 109 3.20 -16.74 -19.89
N GLU A 110 3.20 -16.00 -21.00
CA GLU A 110 3.30 -14.53 -20.97
C GLU A 110 2.04 -13.89 -20.37
N LEU A 111 0.85 -14.41 -20.70
CA LEU A 111 -0.41 -13.95 -20.10
C LEU A 111 -0.41 -14.14 -18.58
N ARG A 112 0.16 -15.25 -18.09
CA ARG A 112 0.35 -15.49 -16.65
C ARG A 112 1.17 -14.37 -16.01
N VAL A 113 2.31 -14.02 -16.62
CA VAL A 113 3.19 -12.95 -16.11
C VAL A 113 2.44 -11.62 -16.04
N PHE A 114 1.66 -11.29 -17.07
CA PHE A 114 0.80 -10.11 -17.09
C PHE A 114 -0.24 -10.11 -15.96
N LYS A 115 -0.91 -11.24 -15.73
CA LYS A 115 -1.97 -11.39 -14.72
C LYS A 115 -1.41 -11.32 -13.29
N VAL A 116 -0.23 -11.90 -13.05
CA VAL A 116 0.47 -11.79 -11.76
C VAL A 116 0.81 -10.33 -11.45
N ALA A 117 1.30 -9.57 -12.43
CA ALA A 117 1.66 -8.17 -12.23
C ALA A 117 0.45 -7.29 -11.88
N LEU A 118 -0.71 -7.55 -12.48
CA LEU A 118 -1.93 -6.77 -12.22
C LEU A 118 -2.65 -7.13 -10.92
N GLY A 119 -2.63 -8.42 -10.53
CA GLY A 119 -3.13 -8.87 -9.23
C GLY A 119 -4.59 -8.53 -8.93
N ARG A 120 -5.46 -8.33 -9.93
CA ARG A 120 -6.88 -7.99 -9.69
C ARG A 120 -7.66 -9.23 -9.22
N PRO A 121 -8.79 -9.08 -8.51
CA PRO A 121 -9.59 -10.22 -8.07
C PRO A 121 -9.98 -11.19 -9.20
N LYS A 122 -10.30 -10.67 -10.39
CA LYS A 122 -10.58 -11.50 -11.59
C LYS A 122 -9.35 -12.23 -12.12
N ASP A 123 -8.16 -11.66 -11.92
CA ASP A 123 -6.92 -12.25 -12.40
C ASP A 123 -6.53 -13.49 -11.57
N GLN A 124 -6.94 -13.60 -10.30
CA GLN A 124 -6.68 -14.80 -9.50
C GLN A 124 -7.36 -16.05 -10.10
N VAL A 125 -8.60 -15.91 -10.57
CA VAL A 125 -9.32 -16.99 -11.24
C VAL A 125 -8.65 -17.34 -12.57
N ASP A 126 -8.23 -16.32 -13.33
CA ASP A 126 -7.51 -16.53 -14.58
C ASP A 126 -6.20 -17.28 -14.35
N LEU A 127 -5.44 -16.93 -13.31
CA LEU A 127 -4.18 -17.59 -12.95
C LEU A 127 -4.38 -19.07 -12.63
N ASP A 128 -5.41 -19.41 -11.87
CA ASP A 128 -5.70 -20.81 -11.56
C ASP A 128 -6.02 -21.64 -12.82
N LEU A 129 -6.75 -21.05 -13.78
CA LEU A 129 -7.06 -21.67 -15.07
C LEU A 129 -5.81 -21.82 -15.95
N ILE A 130 -4.98 -20.77 -16.00
CA ILE A 130 -3.72 -20.75 -16.75
C ILE A 130 -2.76 -21.80 -16.21
N ASP A 131 -2.56 -21.85 -14.89
CA ASP A 131 -1.60 -22.75 -14.25
C ASP A 131 -1.99 -24.21 -14.47
N GLN A 132 -3.29 -24.51 -14.45
CA GLN A 132 -3.80 -25.83 -14.80
C GLN A 132 -3.56 -26.19 -16.26
N ALA A 133 -3.84 -25.26 -17.18
CA ALA A 133 -3.64 -25.49 -18.61
C ALA A 133 -2.15 -25.73 -18.93
N LEU A 134 -1.26 -24.96 -18.31
CA LEU A 134 0.19 -25.10 -18.45
C LEU A 134 0.72 -26.39 -17.80
N ALA A 135 0.25 -26.75 -16.60
CA ALA A 135 0.69 -27.95 -15.90
C ALA A 135 0.26 -29.26 -16.59
N ARG A 136 -0.79 -29.23 -17.41
CA ARG A 136 -1.44 -30.44 -17.93
C ARG A 136 -1.10 -30.83 -19.36
N HIS A 137 -0.28 -30.08 -20.11
CA HIS A 137 -0.05 -30.34 -21.54
C HIS A 137 -1.34 -30.73 -22.31
N GLY A 138 -2.48 -30.09 -22.03
CA GLY A 138 -3.73 -30.29 -22.79
C GLY A 138 -4.89 -31.07 -22.16
N ALA A 139 -4.91 -31.43 -20.87
CA ALA A 139 -6.13 -31.99 -20.27
C ALA A 139 -7.25 -30.92 -20.07
N PRO A 140 -8.52 -31.22 -20.39
CA PRO A 140 -9.61 -30.25 -20.37
C PRO A 140 -9.94 -29.73 -18.96
N VAL A 141 -10.30 -28.44 -18.88
CA VAL A 141 -10.84 -27.82 -17.66
C VAL A 141 -12.25 -28.35 -17.39
N THR A 142 -12.57 -28.65 -16.14
CA THR A 142 -13.88 -29.21 -15.74
C THR A 142 -14.99 -28.15 -15.77
N GLU A 143 -16.21 -28.56 -16.11
CA GLU A 143 -17.37 -27.65 -16.19
C GLU A 143 -17.64 -26.93 -14.86
N ALA A 144 -17.53 -27.63 -13.73
CA ALA A 144 -17.70 -27.01 -12.40
C ALA A 144 -16.75 -25.81 -12.15
N ARG A 145 -15.54 -25.82 -12.73
CA ARG A 145 -14.60 -24.71 -12.62
C ARG A 145 -14.91 -23.58 -13.60
N ARG A 146 -15.42 -23.90 -14.79
CA ARG A 146 -15.96 -22.88 -15.70
C ARG A 146 -17.13 -22.14 -15.06
N GLU A 147 -18.01 -22.87 -14.37
CA GLU A 147 -19.13 -22.32 -13.61
C GLU A 147 -18.62 -21.37 -12.50
N GLN A 148 -17.61 -21.78 -11.74
CA GLN A 148 -16.98 -20.93 -10.72
C GLN A 148 -16.38 -19.66 -11.34
N ALA A 149 -15.70 -19.77 -12.48
CA ALA A 149 -15.14 -18.64 -13.18
C ALA A 149 -16.23 -17.69 -13.70
N ARG A 150 -17.30 -18.22 -14.31
CA ARG A 150 -18.49 -17.45 -14.71
C ARG A 150 -19.08 -16.72 -13.51
N ALA A 151 -19.25 -17.40 -12.37
CA ALA A 151 -19.83 -16.81 -11.17
C ALA A 151 -18.98 -15.69 -10.55
N VAL A 152 -17.66 -15.74 -10.68
CA VAL A 152 -16.77 -14.65 -10.22
C VAL A 152 -16.80 -13.48 -11.21
N LEU A 153 -16.85 -13.75 -12.50
CA LEU A 153 -16.84 -12.73 -13.56
C LEU A 153 -18.20 -12.05 -13.77
N SER A 154 -19.31 -12.74 -13.45
CA SER A 154 -20.66 -12.19 -13.49
C SER A 154 -20.99 -11.31 -12.28
N ARG A 155 -20.14 -11.33 -11.25
CA ARG A 155 -20.23 -10.31 -10.20
C ARG A 155 -20.00 -8.96 -10.86
N PRO A 156 -20.84 -7.94 -10.59
CA PRO A 156 -20.58 -6.60 -11.08
C PRO A 156 -19.13 -6.27 -10.70
N PRO A 157 -18.35 -5.65 -11.62
CA PRO A 157 -17.00 -5.25 -11.29
C PRO A 157 -17.09 -4.55 -9.95
N VAL A 158 -16.36 -5.04 -8.96
CA VAL A 158 -16.24 -4.33 -7.69
C VAL A 158 -15.73 -2.98 -8.14
N THR A 159 -16.62 -2.00 -8.17
CA THR A 159 -16.24 -0.62 -8.40
C THR A 159 -15.18 -0.44 -7.36
N ARG A 160 -13.93 -0.27 -7.79
CA ARG A 160 -12.99 0.41 -6.93
C ARG A 160 -13.75 1.69 -6.63
N THR A 161 -14.25 1.80 -5.39
CA THR A 161 -14.53 3.11 -4.83
C THR A 161 -13.36 3.95 -5.30
N PRO A 162 -13.58 5.03 -6.08
CA PRO A 162 -12.49 5.85 -6.61
C PRO A 162 -11.46 5.95 -5.51
N GLU A 163 -10.18 5.66 -5.81
CA GLU A 163 -9.11 5.73 -4.82
C GLU A 163 -9.42 6.92 -3.93
N ALA A 164 -9.74 6.63 -2.66
CA ALA A 164 -10.45 7.58 -1.82
C ALA A 164 -9.72 8.90 -1.96
N GLU A 165 -10.44 9.96 -2.38
CA GLU A 165 -9.79 11.24 -2.64
C GLU A 165 -8.89 11.56 -1.44
N PRO A 166 -7.63 11.99 -1.67
CA PRO A 166 -6.71 12.28 -0.60
C PRO A 166 -7.43 13.10 0.47
N TRP A 167 -7.39 12.68 1.73
CA TRP A 167 -8.11 13.38 2.79
C TRP A 167 -7.75 14.88 2.80
N LEU A 168 -8.71 15.72 2.40
CA LEU A 168 -8.56 17.19 2.36
C LEU A 168 -9.03 17.86 3.65
N GLY A 169 -9.62 17.10 4.59
CA GLY A 169 -10.08 17.62 5.87
C GLY A 169 -8.92 18.06 6.77
N ASN A 170 -9.16 19.07 7.61
CA ASN A 170 -8.15 19.48 8.59
C ASN A 170 -8.04 18.45 9.73
N GLY A 171 -7.09 18.64 10.65
CA GLY A 171 -6.87 17.71 11.77
C GLY A 171 -8.09 17.53 12.68
N LEU A 172 -8.97 18.53 12.76
CA LEU A 172 -10.18 18.49 13.58
C LEU A 172 -11.27 17.65 12.92
N ASP A 173 -11.42 17.75 11.60
CA ASP A 173 -12.31 16.90 10.81
C ASP A 173 -11.93 15.42 10.94
N PHE A 174 -10.63 15.12 11.02
CA PHE A 174 -10.14 13.76 11.25
C PHE A 174 -10.53 13.24 12.62
N VAL A 175 -10.37 14.05 13.68
CA VAL A 175 -10.75 13.66 15.05
C VAL A 175 -12.25 13.43 15.14
N VAL A 176 -13.07 14.36 14.63
CA VAL A 176 -14.53 14.21 14.60
C VAL A 176 -14.94 12.99 13.78
N GLY A 177 -14.30 12.76 12.63
CA GLY A 177 -14.52 11.59 11.79
C GLY A 177 -14.16 10.28 12.50
N MET A 178 -13.04 10.23 13.23
CA MET A 178 -12.66 9.05 14.01
C MET A 178 -13.64 8.75 15.15
N LEU A 179 -14.22 9.78 15.78
CA LEU A 179 -15.19 9.61 16.85
C LEU A 179 -16.58 9.22 16.33
N THR A 180 -16.96 9.68 15.14
CA THR A 180 -18.33 9.50 14.60
C THR A 180 -18.41 8.37 13.56
N HIS A 181 -17.38 8.17 12.75
CA HIS A 181 -17.33 7.25 11.61
C HIS A 181 -15.94 6.58 11.44
N PRO A 182 -15.41 5.87 12.46
CA PRO A 182 -14.00 5.46 12.54
C PRO A 182 -13.51 4.63 11.35
N ARG A 183 -14.31 3.69 10.85
CA ARG A 183 -13.93 2.82 9.74
C ARG A 183 -13.80 3.56 8.41
N ARG A 184 -14.61 4.60 8.21
CA ARG A 184 -14.61 5.41 6.99
C ARG A 184 -13.44 6.37 7.01
N THR A 185 -13.29 7.12 8.10
CA THR A 185 -12.20 8.10 8.29
C THR A 185 -10.82 7.43 8.24
N ALA A 186 -10.65 6.26 8.86
CA ALA A 186 -9.40 5.51 8.79
C ALA A 186 -9.08 4.95 7.39
N ARG A 187 -10.10 4.76 6.54
CA ARG A 187 -9.91 4.30 5.15
C ARG A 187 -9.58 5.47 4.21
N GLU A 188 -10.23 6.62 4.41
CA GLU A 188 -10.05 7.83 3.61
C GLU A 188 -8.74 8.56 3.96
N ALA A 189 -8.27 8.48 5.20
CA ALA A 189 -6.97 9.01 5.62
C ALA A 189 -5.77 8.09 5.28
N ARG A 190 -5.95 7.02 4.50
CA ARG A 190 -4.82 6.16 4.11
C ARG A 190 -3.90 6.93 3.16
N GLY A 191 -2.75 7.37 3.68
CA GLY A 191 -1.70 8.08 2.93
C GLY A 191 -1.52 9.54 3.36
N ALA A 192 -2.56 10.16 3.94
CA ALA A 192 -2.44 11.45 4.59
C ALA A 192 -2.39 11.27 6.12
N THR A 193 -1.43 11.93 6.76
CA THR A 193 -1.50 12.35 8.17
C THR A 193 -1.55 11.28 9.29
N MET A 194 -0.78 10.19 9.20
CA MET A 194 -0.33 9.47 10.42
C MET A 194 0.44 10.42 11.39
N TRP A 195 1.09 11.44 10.82
CA TRP A 195 1.78 12.51 11.54
C TRP A 195 0.85 13.45 12.31
N GLY A 196 -0.39 13.66 11.85
CA GLY A 196 -1.33 14.57 12.52
C GLY A 196 -1.81 14.03 13.86
N THR A 197 -2.13 12.73 13.90
CA THR A 197 -2.53 12.04 15.13
C THR A 197 -1.36 11.88 16.09
N ALA A 198 -0.17 11.51 15.59
CA ALA A 198 1.04 11.47 16.41
C ALA A 198 1.39 12.85 17.00
N TYR A 199 1.23 13.92 16.21
CA TYR A 199 1.45 15.30 16.65
C TYR A 199 0.43 15.73 17.69
N LEU A 200 -0.85 15.40 17.50
CA LEU A 200 -1.90 15.70 18.47
C LEU A 200 -1.67 14.95 19.80
N LEU A 201 -1.26 13.68 19.75
CA LEU A 201 -0.96 12.90 20.94
C LEU A 201 0.28 13.45 21.68
N LEU A 202 1.35 13.80 20.97
CA LEU A 202 2.53 14.45 21.57
C LEU A 202 2.21 15.83 22.14
N LEU A 203 1.33 16.60 21.49
CA LEU A 203 0.89 17.91 21.99
C LEU A 203 0.04 17.76 23.25
N VAL A 204 -0.88 16.79 23.28
CA VAL A 204 -1.68 16.48 24.48
C VAL A 204 -0.79 16.02 25.62
N ASP A 205 0.18 15.14 25.35
CA ASP A 205 1.14 14.67 26.35
C ASP A 205 2.00 15.82 26.90
N ALA A 206 2.51 16.69 26.03
CA ALA A 206 3.24 17.89 26.43
C ALA A 206 2.38 18.84 27.28
N ILE A 207 1.11 19.03 26.93
CA ILE A 207 0.17 19.85 27.71
C ILE A 207 -0.12 19.22 29.08
N LEU A 208 -0.29 17.91 29.16
CA LEU A 208 -0.56 17.21 30.42
C LEU A 208 0.66 17.24 31.35
N LEU A 209 1.87 17.01 30.82
CA LEU A 209 3.12 17.23 31.54
C LEU A 209 3.23 18.71 31.96
N CYS A 210 2.78 19.62 31.09
CA CYS A 210 2.76 21.05 31.38
C CYS A 210 1.74 21.43 32.48
N LEU A 211 0.67 20.67 32.69
CA LEU A 211 -0.31 20.97 33.73
C LEU A 211 0.05 20.30 35.06
N ALA A 212 0.87 19.24 35.03
CA ALA A 212 1.25 18.48 36.21
C ALA A 212 2.37 19.15 37.04
N GLU A 213 3.22 19.98 36.44
CA GLU A 213 4.36 20.58 37.14
C GLU A 213 4.04 21.76 38.09
N PRO A 214 3.07 22.68 37.84
CA PRO A 214 2.80 23.78 38.78
C PRO A 214 2.17 23.24 40.07
N LEU A 215 1.46 22.11 39.96
CA LEU A 215 0.91 21.35 41.07
C LEU A 215 2.00 20.71 41.94
N ARG A 216 3.25 20.60 41.45
CA ARG A 216 4.36 19.99 42.19
C ARG A 216 5.36 21.01 42.75
N ASN A 217 5.70 22.06 42.01
CA ASN A 217 6.90 22.86 42.32
C ASN A 217 6.70 24.39 42.42
N GLY A 218 5.47 24.92 42.30
CA GLY A 218 5.24 26.37 42.40
C GLY A 218 5.88 27.20 41.28
N GLY A 219 6.11 26.60 40.11
CA GLY A 219 6.76 27.24 38.96
C GLY A 219 5.96 28.40 38.36
N SER A 220 6.68 29.41 37.85
CA SER A 220 6.12 30.61 37.19
C SER A 220 5.30 30.25 35.95
N PRO A 221 4.04 30.70 35.78
CA PRO A 221 3.12 30.33 34.69
C PRO A 221 3.66 30.50 33.25
N ALA A 222 4.73 31.26 33.06
CA ALA A 222 5.35 31.50 31.75
C ALA A 222 5.70 30.20 31.02
N TRP A 223 6.09 29.15 31.75
CA TRP A 223 6.49 27.87 31.18
C TRP A 223 5.36 27.12 30.45
N LEU A 224 4.09 27.35 30.84
CA LEU A 224 2.90 26.82 30.15
C LEU A 224 2.80 27.30 28.70
N VAL A 225 3.41 28.46 28.40
CA VAL A 225 3.43 29.04 27.06
C VAL A 225 4.71 28.66 26.33
N PHE A 226 5.86 28.69 27.01
CA PHE A 226 7.15 28.47 26.34
C PHE A 226 7.50 27.00 26.10
N ALA A 227 7.08 26.07 26.97
CA ALA A 227 7.41 24.65 26.80
C ALA A 227 6.72 24.00 25.58
N PRO A 228 5.42 24.23 25.30
CA PRO A 228 4.78 23.72 24.08
C PRO A 228 5.37 24.36 22.81
N VAL A 229 5.73 25.64 22.87
CA VAL A 229 6.37 26.35 21.74
C VAL A 229 7.76 25.79 21.46
N ALA A 230 8.57 25.54 22.51
CA ALA A 230 9.90 24.94 22.35
C ALA A 230 9.82 23.50 21.82
N ALA A 231 8.88 22.68 22.31
CA ALA A 231 8.64 21.33 21.79
C ALA A 231 8.19 21.35 20.32
N GLY A 232 7.29 22.27 19.96
CA GLY A 232 6.86 22.48 18.56
C GLY A 232 8.01 22.88 17.64
N ILE A 233 8.89 23.78 18.08
CA ILE A 233 10.08 24.21 17.33
C ILE A 233 11.06 23.04 17.15
N ALA A 234 11.32 22.26 18.19
CA ALA A 234 12.23 21.11 18.12
C ALA A 234 11.74 20.03 17.12
N LEU A 235 10.44 19.75 17.11
CA LEU A 235 9.82 18.82 16.16
C LEU A 235 9.82 19.35 14.71
N LEU A 236 9.61 20.67 14.53
CA LEU A 236 9.71 21.32 13.23
C LEU A 236 11.13 21.23 12.67
N ILE A 237 12.15 21.47 13.51
CA ILE A 237 13.55 21.32 13.12
C ILE A 237 13.85 19.87 12.75
N GLY A 238 13.40 18.89 13.54
CA GLY A 238 13.60 17.47 13.26
C GLY A 238 12.98 17.03 11.92
N THR A 239 11.79 17.53 11.59
CA THR A 239 11.13 17.25 10.31
C THR A 239 11.82 17.91 9.12
N ILE A 240 12.30 19.15 9.26
CA ILE A 240 13.10 19.84 8.22
C ILE A 240 14.41 19.09 7.97
N VAL A 241 15.14 18.72 9.02
CA VAL A 241 16.42 17.99 8.91
C VAL A 241 16.19 16.61 8.30
N GLY A 242 15.16 15.88 8.71
CA GLY A 242 14.83 14.57 8.13
C GLY A 242 14.50 14.63 6.64
N ARG A 243 13.75 15.66 6.20
CA ARG A 243 13.46 15.89 4.78
C ARG A 243 14.69 16.29 3.99
N LEU A 244 15.57 17.12 4.56
CA LEU A 244 16.81 17.52 3.92
C LEU A 244 17.76 16.31 3.74
N ALA A 245 17.88 15.45 4.76
CA ALA A 245 18.67 14.23 4.70
C ALA A 245 18.16 13.24 3.65
N LEU A 246 16.83 13.06 3.54
CA LEU A 246 16.21 12.24 2.48
C LEU A 246 16.45 12.81 1.08
N SER A 247 16.34 14.13 0.92
CA SER A 247 16.61 14.82 -0.34
C SER A 247 18.07 14.70 -0.77
N LEU A 248 19.01 14.87 0.17
CA LEU A 248 20.44 14.71 -0.07
C LEU A 248 20.80 13.27 -0.43
N ALA A 249 20.21 12.28 0.27
CA ALA A 249 20.37 10.86 -0.04
C ALA A 249 19.82 10.49 -1.43
N ALA A 250 18.73 11.13 -1.88
CA ALA A 250 18.18 10.94 -3.22
C ALA A 250 19.03 11.60 -4.33
N SER A 251 19.75 12.69 -4.01
CA SER A 251 20.58 13.44 -4.97
C SER A 251 22.02 12.89 -5.12
N GLY A 252 22.49 12.10 -4.16
CA GLY A 252 23.86 11.59 -4.09
C GLY A 252 24.08 10.21 -4.74
N GLY A 253 23.88 10.11 -6.07
CA GLY A 253 24.64 9.21 -6.96
C GLY A 253 24.47 7.68 -6.91
N GLY A 254 24.23 7.09 -8.09
CA GLY A 254 24.90 5.85 -8.54
C GLY A 254 24.22 4.51 -8.25
N HIS A 255 23.51 3.97 -9.25
CA HIS A 255 23.18 2.56 -9.58
C HIS A 255 23.15 1.41 -8.53
N GLY A 256 23.05 1.67 -7.23
CA GLY A 256 22.71 0.68 -6.23
C GLY A 256 21.64 1.25 -5.31
N GLU A 257 20.39 0.79 -5.45
CA GLU A 257 19.31 1.19 -4.54
C GLU A 257 19.66 0.78 -3.09
N PRO A 258 19.84 1.72 -2.16
CA PRO A 258 19.83 1.35 -0.74
C PRO A 258 18.40 0.90 -0.39
N SER A 259 18.27 -0.27 0.23
CA SER A 259 16.95 -0.77 0.66
C SER A 259 16.24 0.28 1.53
N ALA A 260 14.96 0.51 1.27
CA ALA A 260 14.14 1.48 2.02
C ALA A 260 14.26 1.33 3.56
N ALA A 261 14.54 0.12 4.03
CA ALA A 261 14.76 -0.19 5.45
C ALA A 261 16.00 0.50 6.05
N ALA A 262 17.11 0.63 5.31
CA ALA A 262 18.36 1.22 5.80
C ALA A 262 18.27 2.76 5.94
N SER A 263 17.60 3.41 4.99
CA SER A 263 17.27 4.84 5.05
C SER A 263 16.34 5.16 6.23
N GLN A 264 15.34 4.31 6.48
CA GLN A 264 14.36 4.51 7.54
C GLN A 264 14.93 4.24 8.94
N THR A 265 15.84 3.27 9.08
CA THR A 265 16.50 2.95 10.36
C THR A 265 17.33 4.13 10.88
N ASN A 266 18.01 4.87 9.99
CA ASN A 266 18.82 6.02 10.37
C ASN A 266 17.98 7.24 10.80
N VAL A 267 16.82 7.45 10.17
CA VAL A 267 15.85 8.50 10.58
C VAL A 267 15.25 8.18 11.94
N VAL A 268 14.87 6.92 12.14
CA VAL A 268 14.40 6.36 13.42
C VAL A 268 15.47 6.61 14.50
N PHE A 269 16.73 6.21 14.30
CA PHE A 269 17.81 6.39 15.28
C PHE A 269 18.09 7.86 15.64
N GLY A 270 18.04 8.77 14.66
CA GLY A 270 18.19 10.22 14.89
C GLY A 270 17.09 10.81 15.76
N MET A 271 15.85 10.30 15.66
CA MET A 271 14.72 10.74 16.47
C MET A 271 14.78 10.23 17.92
N PHE A 272 15.46 9.12 18.22
CA PHE A 272 15.60 8.58 19.59
C PHE A 272 16.73 9.25 20.40
N SER A 273 17.71 9.83 19.72
CA SER A 273 18.89 10.42 20.37
C SER A 273 18.61 11.80 20.97
N ILE A 274 17.67 12.54 20.39
CA ILE A 274 17.36 13.94 20.74
C ILE A 274 16.52 14.04 22.04
N PRO A 275 15.48 13.23 22.28
CA PRO A 275 14.69 13.29 23.51
C PRO A 275 15.47 12.94 24.78
N GLN A 276 16.43 12.00 24.71
CA GLN A 276 17.27 11.64 25.86
C GLN A 276 18.20 12.79 26.28
N GLY A 277 18.79 13.49 25.31
CA GLY A 277 19.61 14.68 25.58
C GLY A 277 18.80 15.80 26.23
N VAL A 278 17.57 16.05 25.75
CA VAL A 278 16.68 17.09 26.28
C VAL A 278 16.14 16.74 27.67
N ALA A 279 15.75 15.47 27.91
CA ALA A 279 15.26 15.05 29.22
C ALA A 279 16.32 15.18 30.32
N THR A 280 17.57 14.85 30.00
CA THR A 280 18.71 14.97 30.94
C THR A 280 19.04 16.44 31.24
N LEU A 281 18.86 17.33 30.25
CA LEU A 281 19.12 18.77 30.38
C LEU A 281 18.02 19.52 31.15
N VAL A 282 16.78 19.03 31.12
CA VAL A 282 15.61 19.76 31.63
C VAL A 282 15.18 19.30 33.04
N PHE A 283 15.31 18.01 33.39
CA PHE A 283 14.63 17.46 34.58
C PHE A 283 15.53 17.15 35.80
N GLY A 284 16.86 17.21 35.66
CA GLY A 284 17.80 16.93 36.77
C GLY A 284 17.64 15.54 37.42
N ASP A 285 18.35 15.29 38.52
CA ASP A 285 18.45 13.99 39.22
C ASP A 285 17.18 13.58 40.01
N GLY A 286 15.99 14.01 39.58
CA GLY A 286 14.71 13.67 40.18
C GLY A 286 14.21 12.28 39.77
N THR A 287 14.50 11.25 40.57
CA THR A 287 14.16 9.84 40.30
C THR A 287 12.67 9.60 40.00
N VAL A 288 11.76 10.32 40.64
CA VAL A 288 10.30 10.13 40.44
C VAL A 288 9.80 10.78 39.13
N ALA A 289 10.35 11.93 38.73
CA ALA A 289 9.99 12.58 37.46
C ALA A 289 10.54 11.78 36.27
N ASN A 290 11.77 11.29 36.39
CA ASN A 290 12.39 10.41 35.40
C ASN A 290 11.63 9.09 35.25
N LEU A 291 11.09 8.55 36.34
CA LEU A 291 10.25 7.36 36.32
C LEU A 291 8.91 7.60 35.61
N ILE A 292 8.23 8.72 35.89
CA ILE A 292 6.94 9.04 35.24
C ILE A 292 7.15 9.26 33.73
N SER A 293 8.17 10.03 33.35
CA SER A 293 8.53 10.25 31.94
C SER A 293 8.90 8.95 31.23
N ALA A 294 9.61 8.04 31.90
CA ALA A 294 9.92 6.72 31.36
C ALA A 294 8.65 5.86 31.15
N VAL A 295 7.72 5.87 32.11
CA VAL A 295 6.45 5.14 31.99
C VAL A 295 5.59 5.69 30.85
N VAL A 296 5.46 7.01 30.74
CA VAL A 296 4.70 7.67 29.67
C VAL A 296 5.32 7.37 28.30
N LEU A 297 6.64 7.41 28.19
CA LEU A 297 7.36 7.05 26.95
C LEU A 297 7.12 5.59 26.56
N VAL A 298 7.22 4.64 27.51
CA VAL A 298 6.99 3.21 27.25
C VAL A 298 5.55 2.92 26.83
N VAL A 299 4.57 3.54 27.48
CA VAL A 299 3.15 3.40 27.11
C VAL A 299 2.90 3.99 25.72
N THR A 300 3.47 5.15 25.43
CA THR A 300 3.34 5.81 24.11
C THR A 300 3.96 4.95 23.00
N LEU A 301 5.15 4.39 23.23
CA LEU A 301 5.81 3.48 22.30
C LEU A 301 5.02 2.18 22.09
N ALA A 302 4.42 1.62 23.14
CA ALA A 302 3.58 0.43 23.04
C ALA A 302 2.31 0.69 22.21
N VAL A 303 1.64 1.84 22.42
CA VAL A 303 0.46 2.23 21.64
C VAL A 303 0.82 2.48 20.18
N LEU A 304 1.93 3.18 19.90
CA LEU A 304 2.42 3.40 18.54
C LEU A 304 2.77 2.08 17.84
N SER A 305 3.39 1.14 18.55
CA SER A 305 3.70 -0.19 18.02
C SER A 305 2.44 -1.00 17.67
N GLN A 306 1.41 -0.97 18.52
CA GLN A 306 0.13 -1.63 18.26
C GLN A 306 -0.60 -1.03 17.05
N LEU A 307 -0.63 0.31 16.95
CA LEU A 307 -1.19 1.01 15.80
C LEU A 307 -0.42 0.70 14.50
N TYR A 308 0.91 0.59 14.59
CA TYR A 308 1.76 0.19 13.48
C TYR A 308 1.47 -1.25 13.03
N ALA A 309 1.41 -2.21 13.95
CA ALA A 309 1.11 -3.60 13.65
C ALA A 309 -0.29 -3.79 13.04
N HIS A 310 -1.28 -3.00 13.46
CA HIS A 310 -2.64 -3.09 12.94
C HIS A 310 -2.82 -2.47 11.54
N SER A 311 -1.91 -1.57 11.14
CA SER A 311 -1.97 -0.83 9.88
C SER A 311 -1.30 -1.55 8.70
N PHE A 312 -0.47 -2.55 8.96
CA PHE A 312 0.22 -3.32 7.93
C PHE A 312 -0.27 -4.77 7.96
N ASP A 313 -0.99 -5.17 6.92
CA ASP A 313 -1.53 -6.52 6.72
C ASP A 313 -0.40 -7.50 6.41
N VAL A 314 0.30 -7.97 7.45
CA VAL A 314 1.30 -9.04 7.34
C VAL A 314 0.56 -10.36 7.57
N SER A 315 0.09 -10.96 6.46
CA SER A 315 -0.50 -12.31 6.32
C SER A 315 -0.73 -13.07 7.63
N VAL A 316 -2.00 -13.31 7.94
CA VAL A 316 -2.66 -13.96 9.11
C VAL A 316 -1.81 -14.95 9.95
N GLY A 317 -0.88 -15.72 9.38
CA GLY A 317 0.01 -16.61 10.14
C GLY A 317 1.15 -15.93 10.91
N ARG A 318 1.62 -14.73 10.50
CA ARG A 318 2.67 -13.96 11.21
C ARG A 318 2.10 -12.87 12.11
N GLY A 319 0.88 -12.39 11.83
CA GLY A 319 0.21 -11.39 12.65
C GLY A 319 -0.08 -11.86 14.08
N PHE A 320 -0.51 -13.11 14.27
CA PHE A 320 -0.79 -13.63 15.62
C PHE A 320 0.48 -13.81 16.45
N ALA A 321 1.53 -14.40 15.88
CA ALA A 321 2.82 -14.57 16.56
C ALA A 321 3.48 -13.22 16.86
N GLY A 322 3.43 -12.27 15.93
CA GLY A 322 3.92 -10.91 16.14
C GLY A 322 3.13 -10.15 17.21
N ALA A 323 1.80 -10.25 17.20
CA ALA A 323 0.96 -9.67 18.22
C ALA A 323 1.21 -10.30 19.60
N LEU A 324 1.37 -11.63 19.68
CA LEU A 324 1.65 -12.34 20.91
C LEU A 324 3.04 -11.98 21.48
N VAL A 325 4.07 -11.91 20.63
CA VAL A 325 5.42 -11.48 21.04
C VAL A 325 5.40 -10.02 21.49
N GLY A 326 4.66 -9.15 20.79
CA GLY A 326 4.46 -7.75 21.21
C GLY A 326 3.75 -7.64 22.55
N TYR A 327 2.72 -8.47 22.79
CA TYR A 327 1.98 -8.52 24.05
C TYR A 327 2.86 -9.01 25.21
N LEU A 328 3.62 -10.07 24.99
CA LEU A 328 4.55 -10.62 25.98
C LEU A 328 5.69 -9.63 26.28
N GLY A 329 6.18 -8.91 25.27
CA GLY A 329 7.16 -7.84 25.45
C GLY A 329 6.63 -6.68 26.30
N ALA A 330 5.39 -6.25 26.05
CA ALA A 330 4.74 -5.20 26.85
C ALA A 330 4.50 -5.65 28.30
N ILE A 331 4.05 -6.89 28.52
CA ILE A 331 3.88 -7.45 29.86
C ILE A 331 5.22 -7.54 30.59
N ALA A 332 6.28 -8.01 29.95
CA ALA A 332 7.61 -8.08 30.54
C ALA A 332 8.15 -6.68 30.92
N ALA A 333 7.92 -5.67 30.08
CA ALA A 333 8.28 -4.29 30.37
C ALA A 333 7.52 -3.73 31.58
N LEU A 334 6.20 -3.99 31.67
CA LEU A 334 5.39 -3.57 32.82
C LEU A 334 5.82 -4.26 34.12
N ILE A 335 6.15 -5.56 34.07
CA ILE A 335 6.69 -6.29 35.23
C ILE A 335 8.04 -5.70 35.66
N GLY A 336 8.93 -5.40 34.70
CA GLY A 336 10.22 -4.76 34.98
C GLY A 336 10.06 -3.42 35.69
N VAL A 337 9.15 -2.57 35.20
CA VAL A 337 8.82 -1.29 35.84
C VAL A 337 8.28 -1.51 37.26
N ALA A 338 7.33 -2.43 37.44
CA ALA A 338 6.75 -2.72 38.76
C ALA A 338 7.81 -3.20 39.78
N LEU A 339 8.74 -4.05 39.34
CA LEU A 339 9.85 -4.50 40.18
C LEU A 339 10.79 -3.37 40.58
N VAL A 340 11.17 -2.50 39.64
CA VAL A 340 12.01 -1.32 39.93
C VAL A 340 11.32 -0.39 40.92
N VAL A 341 10.03 -0.11 40.74
CA VAL A 341 9.24 0.70 41.67
C VAL A 341 9.21 0.07 43.07
N THR A 342 8.99 -1.25 43.14
CA THR A 342 8.94 -1.97 44.41
C THR A 342 10.29 -1.93 45.14
N MET A 343 11.40 -2.07 44.41
CA MET A 343 12.76 -1.94 44.98
C MET A 343 13.05 -0.53 45.48
N LEU A 344 12.64 0.50 44.73
CA LEU A 344 12.83 1.89 45.15
C LEU A 344 12.00 2.24 46.39
N VAL A 345 10.75 1.76 46.47
CA VAL A 345 9.90 1.93 47.66
C VAL A 345 10.52 1.22 48.86
N ALA A 346 10.99 -0.02 48.69
CA ALA A 346 11.64 -0.76 49.76
C ALA A 346 12.92 -0.05 50.26
N ALA A 347 13.72 0.52 49.35
CA ALA A 347 14.91 1.29 49.70
C ALA A 347 14.55 2.57 50.49
N CYS A 348 13.52 3.30 50.06
CA CYS A 348 13.05 4.50 50.78
C CYS A 348 12.54 4.16 52.19
N VAL A 349 11.79 3.07 52.34
CA VAL A 349 11.29 2.61 53.65
C VAL A 349 12.43 2.14 54.56
N ALA A 350 13.46 1.49 54.02
CA ALA A 350 14.63 1.07 54.80
C ALA A 350 15.51 2.25 55.26
N SER A 351 15.42 3.40 54.57
CA SER A 351 16.15 4.62 54.90
C SER A 351 15.41 5.59 55.83
N ALA A 352 14.16 5.30 56.17
CA ALA A 352 13.30 6.12 57.05
C ALA A 352 13.16 5.48 58.44
#